data_AF-A0A937VFY9-F1
#
_entry.id   AF-A0A937VFY9-F1
#
_cell.length_a   1.000
_cell.length_b   1.000
_cell.length_c   1.000
_cell.angle_alpha   90.00
_cell.angle_beta   90.00
_cell.angle_gamma   90.00
#
_symmetry.space_group_name_H-M   'P 1'
#
loop_
_entity.id
_entity.type
_entity.pdbx_description
1 polymer ?
#
loop_
_entity_poly.entity_id
_entity_poly.type
_entity_poly.pdbx_seq_one_letter_code
_entity_poly.pdbx_strand_id
1 'polypeptide(L)'
;MGLSMLLSLGVLATLLSSAVIDPEHPFERAFNWLPTGETVLKMGYLIDPLTAVMLIVVTVVGFCIFVFSLGYMAEDPRYSRFFAYLSLFAAS
;
A
#
# COMPACT_ATOMS: atom_id res chain seq x y z
N MET A 1 12.72 11.17 2.82
CA MET A 1 13.19 9.77 2.98
C MET A 1 13.01 9.32 4.42
N GLY A 2 13.83 9.73 5.39
CA GLY A 2 13.66 9.32 6.80
C GLY A 2 12.39 9.85 7.48
N LEU A 3 12.08 11.15 7.33
CA LEU A 3 10.89 11.76 7.94
C LEU A 3 9.57 11.22 7.34
N SER A 4 9.56 10.96 6.03
CA SER A 4 8.42 10.38 5.31
C SER A 4 8.19 8.91 5.69
N MET A 5 9.27 8.16 5.98
CA MET A 5 9.19 6.79 6.48
C MET A 5 8.61 6.74 7.90
N LEU A 6 9.03 7.65 8.78
CA LEU A 6 8.51 7.72 10.16
C LEU A 6 7.02 8.13 10.21
N LEU A 7 6.62 9.10 9.39
CA LEU A 7 5.21 9.50 9.29
C LEU A 7 4.34 8.38 8.70
N SER A 8 4.84 7.69 7.67
CA SER A 8 4.14 6.54 7.08
C SER A 8 4.01 5.39 8.09
N LEU A 9 5.04 5.11 8.88
CA LEU A 9 5.02 4.07 9.91
C LEU A 9 4.05 4.41 11.05
N GLY A 10 3.97 5.69 11.44
CA GLY A 10 3.04 6.17 12.45
C GLY A 10 1.57 6.07 12.01
N VAL A 11 1.26 6.48 10.78
CA VAL A 11 -0.09 6.34 10.21
C VAL A 11 -0.47 4.86 10.08
N LEU A 12 0.45 4.01 9.60
CA LEU A 12 0.25 2.57 9.53
C LEU A 12 -0.06 1.98 10.91
N ALA A 13 0.71 2.34 11.94
CA ALA A 13 0.52 1.85 13.30
C ALA A 13 -0.84 2.27 13.90
N THR A 14 -1.29 3.50 13.63
CA THR A 14 -2.61 3.96 14.08
C THR A 14 -3.75 3.22 13.38
N LEU A 15 -3.63 2.98 12.07
CA LEU A 15 -4.62 2.21 11.30
C LEU A 15 -4.67 0.74 11.73
N LEU A 16 -3.51 0.16 12.05
CA LEU A 16 -3.36 -1.16 12.64
C LEU A 16 -4.05 -1.27 13.99
N SER A 17 -3.81 -0.29 14.86
CA SER A 17 -4.40 -0.27 16.20
C SER A 17 -5.92 -0.15 16.10
N SER A 18 -6.46 0.69 15.21
CA SER A 18 -7.91 0.76 14.99
C SER A 18 -8.49 -0.49 14.33
N ALA A 19 -7.77 -1.14 13.40
CA ALA A 19 -8.23 -2.34 12.71
C ALA A 19 -8.21 -3.60 13.60
N VAL A 20 -7.35 -3.62 14.62
CA VAL A 20 -7.28 -4.70 15.63
C VAL A 20 -8.28 -4.49 16.77
N ILE A 21 -8.61 -3.23 17.11
CA ILE A 21 -9.48 -2.90 18.24
C ILE A 21 -10.98 -2.99 17.87
N ASP A 22 -11.37 -2.66 16.64
CA ASP A 22 -12.78 -2.72 16.18
C ASP A 22 -12.96 -3.64 14.94
N PRO A 23 -12.89 -4.97 15.10
CA PRO A 23 -13.10 -5.92 14.00
C PRO A 23 -14.52 -5.92 13.42
N GLU A 24 -15.51 -5.35 14.12
CA GLU A 24 -16.92 -5.37 13.70
C GLU A 24 -17.34 -4.20 12.78
N HIS A 25 -16.51 -3.17 12.63
CA HIS A 25 -16.80 -2.03 11.75
C HIS A 25 -15.72 -1.86 10.67
N PRO A 26 -15.75 -2.66 9.59
CA PRO A 26 -14.86 -2.47 8.44
C PRO A 26 -14.96 -1.03 7.91
N PHE A 27 -13.81 -0.41 7.67
CA PHE A 27 -13.77 0.94 7.12
C PHE A 27 -14.04 0.87 5.62
N GLU A 28 -15.29 1.07 5.23
CA GLU A 28 -15.70 1.12 3.83
C GLU A 28 -15.91 2.57 3.37
N ARG A 29 -15.30 2.92 2.24
CA ARG A 29 -15.60 4.19 1.56
C ARG A 29 -15.61 3.95 0.07
N ALA A 30 -16.75 4.22 -0.55
CA ALA A 30 -16.95 4.13 -1.99
C ALA A 30 -17.27 5.50 -2.57
N PHE A 31 -16.78 5.74 -3.77
CA PHE A 31 -17.10 6.91 -4.59
C PHE A 31 -17.64 6.45 -5.95
N ASN A 32 -18.47 7.31 -6.53
CA ASN A 32 -19.03 7.08 -7.86
C ASN A 32 -17.91 7.27 -8.88
N TRP A 33 -17.43 6.18 -9.48
CA TRP A 33 -16.33 6.24 -10.44
C TRP A 33 -16.82 6.46 -11.87
N LEU A 34 -17.80 5.66 -12.32
CA LEU A 34 -18.30 5.73 -13.69
C LEU A 34 -19.83 5.62 -13.73
N PRO A 35 -20.56 6.66 -14.18
CA PRO A 35 -21.99 6.57 -14.38
C PRO A 35 -22.30 5.82 -15.68
N THR A 36 -23.00 4.70 -15.58
CA THR A 36 -23.42 3.84 -16.69
C THR A 36 -24.94 3.96 -16.84
N GLY A 37 -25.41 5.12 -17.33
CA GLY A 37 -26.83 5.38 -17.64
C GLY A 37 -27.76 5.26 -16.43
N GLU A 38 -28.28 4.05 -16.19
CA GLU A 38 -29.19 3.74 -15.08
C GLU A 38 -28.46 3.28 -13.80
N THR A 39 -27.19 2.87 -13.89
CA THR A 39 -26.40 2.41 -12.73
C THR A 39 -25.09 3.17 -12.62
N VAL A 40 -24.56 3.31 -11.41
CA VAL A 40 -23.27 3.95 -11.17
C VAL A 40 -22.30 2.92 -10.65
N LEU A 41 -21.19 2.72 -11.37
CA LEU A 41 -20.10 1.86 -10.92
C LEU A 41 -19.37 2.58 -9.78
N LYS A 42 -19.49 2.01 -8.58
CA LYS A 42 -18.83 2.51 -7.37
C LYS A 42 -17.48 1.81 -7.23
N MET A 43 -16.40 2.59 -7.16
CA MET A 43 -15.10 2.09 -6.72
C MET A 43 -14.81 2.61 -5.31
N GLY A 44 -14.10 1.82 -4.53
CA GLY A 44 -13.80 2.15 -3.15
C GLY A 44 -12.77 1.20 -2.58
N TYR A 45 -12.50 1.38 -1.30
CA TYR A 45 -11.72 0.45 -0.52
C TYR A 45 -12.55 -0.06 0.65
N LEU A 46 -12.29 -1.30 1.01
CA LEU A 46 -12.81 -1.94 2.19
C LEU A 46 -11.61 -2.38 3.01
N ILE A 47 -11.49 -1.81 4.21
CA ILE A 47 -10.42 -2.15 5.16
C ILE A 47 -11.06 -2.99 6.26
N ASP A 48 -10.82 -4.29 6.18
CA ASP A 48 -11.17 -5.28 7.19
C ASP A 48 -9.87 -5.79 7.87
N PRO A 49 -9.98 -6.51 9.02
CA PRO A 49 -8.80 -7.00 9.72
C PRO A 49 -7.86 -7.85 8.84
N LEU A 50 -8.39 -8.62 7.89
CA LEU A 50 -7.57 -9.42 6.98
C LEU A 50 -6.81 -8.54 5.97
N THR A 51 -7.47 -7.59 5.30
CA THR A 51 -6.77 -6.65 4.40
C THR A 51 -5.79 -5.75 5.15
N ALA A 52 -6.07 -5.37 6.39
CA ALA A 52 -5.13 -4.64 7.23
C ALA A 52 -3.83 -5.43 7.46
N VAL A 53 -3.93 -6.74 7.76
CA VAL A 53 -2.75 -7.60 7.90
C VAL A 53 -1.99 -7.71 6.58
N MET A 54 -2.70 -7.91 5.47
CA MET A 54 -2.09 -7.99 4.14
C MET A 54 -1.33 -6.71 3.75
N LEU A 55 -1.89 -5.53 4.07
CA LEU A 55 -1.23 -4.24 3.83
C LEU A 55 0.10 -4.12 4.58
N ILE A 56 0.18 -4.60 5.82
CA ILE A 56 1.44 -4.61 6.59
C ILE A 56 2.47 -5.51 5.92
N VAL A 57 2.07 -6.73 5.56
CA VAL A 57 3.00 -7.69 4.95
C VAL A 57 3.56 -7.13 3.65
N VAL A 58 2.70 -6.60 2.78
CA VAL A 58 3.11 -6.02 1.48
C VAL A 58 4.03 -4.81 1.69
N THR A 59 3.71 -3.92 2.62
CA THR A 59 4.53 -2.72 2.88
C THR A 59 5.90 -3.06 3.49
N VAL A 60 5.96 -3.99 4.45
CA VAL A 60 7.22 -4.40 5.09
C VAL A 60 8.10 -5.18 4.12
N VAL A 61 7.55 -6.18 3.44
CA VAL A 61 8.30 -6.99 2.46
C VAL A 61 8.74 -6.11 1.29
N GLY A 62 7.85 -5.24 0.79
CA GLY A 62 8.19 -4.26 -0.24
C GLY A 62 9.36 -3.37 0.18
N PHE A 63 9.31 -2.78 1.39
CA PHE A 63 10.41 -1.96 1.90
C PHE A 63 11.74 -2.72 1.96
N CYS A 64 11.74 -3.97 2.46
CA CYS A 64 12.93 -4.81 2.48
C CYS A 64 13.48 -5.07 1.07
N ILE A 65 12.60 -5.34 0.09
CA ILE A 65 13.00 -5.53 -1.31
C ILE A 65 13.63 -4.27 -1.88
N PHE A 66 13.08 -3.08 -1.59
CA PHE A 66 13.66 -1.81 -2.02
C PHE A 66 15.07 -1.60 -1.45
N VAL A 67 15.27 -1.83 -0.14
CA VAL A 67 16.58 -1.71 0.51
C VAL A 67 17.59 -2.71 -0.08
N PHE A 68 17.18 -3.96 -0.25
CA PHE A 68 18.02 -4.99 -0.86
C PHE A 68 18.41 -4.63 -2.30
N SER A 69 17.45 -4.13 -3.07
CA SER A 69 17.64 -3.77 -4.48
C SER A 69 18.61 -2.62 -4.68
N LEU A 70 18.73 -1.70 -3.72
CA LEU A 70 19.73 -0.62 -3.76
C LEU A 70 21.16 -1.17 -3.76
N GLY A 71 21.43 -2.20 -2.96
CA GLY A 71 22.74 -2.85 -2.92
C GLY A 71 22.97 -3.78 -4.11
N TYR A 72 21.94 -4.54 -4.51
CA TYR A 72 22.06 -5.51 -5.60
C TYR A 72 22.28 -4.87 -6.97
N MET A 73 21.65 -3.73 -7.25
CA MET A 73 21.75 -3.03 -8.54
C MET A 73 22.81 -1.91 -8.55
N ALA A 74 23.62 -1.78 -7.50
CA ALA A 74 24.56 -0.65 -7.34
C ALA A 74 25.57 -0.51 -8.50
N GLU A 75 25.95 -1.63 -9.12
CA GLU A 75 26.93 -1.66 -10.22
C GLU A 75 26.29 -1.94 -11.60
N ASP A 76 24.96 -2.07 -11.69
CA ASP A 76 24.27 -2.37 -12.96
C ASP A 76 23.74 -1.07 -13.63
N PRO A 77 24.10 -0.78 -14.89
CA PRO A 77 23.60 0.38 -15.63
C PRO A 77 22.07 0.36 -15.87
N ARG A 78 21.37 -0.76 -15.63
CA ARG A 78 19.92 -0.90 -15.81
C ARG A 78 19.09 -0.50 -14.58
N TYR A 79 19.72 0.06 -13.54
CA TYR A 79 19.11 0.51 -12.29
C TYR A 79 17.74 1.19 -12.47
N SER A 80 17.65 2.19 -13.37
CA SER A 80 16.43 2.98 -13.57
C SER A 80 15.22 2.14 -14.02
N ARG A 81 15.42 1.18 -14.93
CA ARG A 81 14.33 0.33 -15.45
C ARG A 81 13.82 -0.63 -14.38
N PHE A 82 14.74 -1.21 -13.61
CA PHE A 82 14.38 -2.12 -12.54
C PHE A 82 13.56 -1.41 -11.46
N PHE A 83 14.00 -0.23 -11.01
CA PHE A 83 13.25 0.54 -10.00
C PHE A 83 11.89 1.03 -10.53
N ALA A 84 11.77 1.34 -11.82
CA ALA A 84 10.47 1.67 -12.41
C ALA A 84 9.48 0.50 -12.32
N TYR A 85 9.91 -0.72 -12.65
CA TYR A 85 9.06 -1.92 -12.51
C TYR A 85 8.76 -2.25 -11.06
N LEU A 86 9.74 -2.12 -10.16
CA LEU A 86 9.56 -2.36 -8.73
C LEU A 86 8.55 -1.38 -8.11
N SER A 87 8.62 -0.11 -8.49
CA SER A 87 7.69 0.93 -8.04
C SER A 87 6.28 0.70 -8.57
N LEU A 88 6.15 0.25 -9.82
CA LEU A 88 4.84 -0.06 -10.42
C LEU A 88 4.19 -1.27 -9.74
N PHE A 89 4.98 -2.29 -9.39
CA PHE A 89 4.49 -3.43 -8.60
C PHE A 89 4.05 -3.03 -7.19
N ALA A 90 4.78 -2.11 -6.55
CA ALA A 90 4.41 -1.64 -5.21
C ALA A 90 3.16 -0.74 -5.21
N ALA A 91 2.81 -0.13 -6.35
CA ALA A 91 1.67 0.76 -6.48
C ALA A 91 0.37 0.06 -6.95
N SER A 92 0.47 -1.16 -7.48
CA SER A 92 -0.68 -1.93 -7.99
C SER A 92 -1.48 -2.63 -6.90
#